data_AF-A0A1H3R0X5-F1
#
_entry.id   AF-A0A1H3R0X5-F1
#
_cell.length_a   1.000
_cell.length_b   1.000
_cell.length_c   1.000
_cell.angle_alpha   90.00
_cell.angle_beta   90.00
_cell.angle_gamma   90.00
#
_symmetry.space_group_name_H-M   'P 1'
#
loop_
_entity.id
_entity.type
_entity.pdbx_description
1 polymer ?
#
loop_
_entity_poly.entity_id
_entity_poly.type
_entity_poly.pdbx_seq_one_letter_code
_entity_poly.pdbx_strand_id
1 'polypeptide(L)'
;MIIAVVLVLLALVVLGVVLYTRRGGAQARAHRQRQRELSKALAVATKTHASAIKATEKELKSVRSAYDKSVRGAERTLTELRSPDGRRLGHYRGVTLHELSISTPQGKSSLIGAQASVDTAGNLAVTRRATLTRTVAGGVLFGPVGAIIGGAGFKKASKHDNRELYLMIETPTLVAVVECPPDQGLKARAFAAQITTAAKQSEAIAAGRPQQIADAESALEAARADTAALTAVESKLASVSADPAMLAAIDAAKQAVDAHIQAAPVRKALPAAS
;
A
#
# COMPACT_ATOMS: atom_id res chain seq x y z
N MET A 1 46.20 -22.05 -83.46
CA MET A 1 45.11 -22.91 -82.95
C MET A 1 45.31 -23.34 -81.50
N ILE A 2 46.47 -23.85 -81.08
CA ILE A 2 46.72 -24.38 -79.73
C ILE A 2 46.45 -23.37 -78.60
N ILE A 3 46.92 -22.13 -78.74
CA ILE A 3 46.74 -21.07 -77.72
C ILE A 3 45.24 -20.76 -77.46
N ALA A 4 44.41 -20.75 -78.50
CA ALA A 4 42.97 -20.52 -78.37
C ALA A 4 42.27 -21.65 -77.61
N VAL A 5 42.69 -22.91 -77.81
CA VAL A 5 42.13 -24.08 -77.11
C VAL A 5 42.49 -24.05 -75.62
N VAL A 6 43.72 -23.66 -75.28
CA VAL A 6 44.18 -23.54 -73.87
C VAL A 6 43.42 -22.46 -73.13
N LEU A 7 43.18 -21.30 -73.75
CA LEU A 7 42.40 -20.21 -73.15
C LEU A 7 40.94 -20.60 -72.90
N VAL A 8 40.31 -21.35 -73.80
CA VAL A 8 38.94 -21.87 -73.62
C VAL A 8 38.87 -22.86 -72.46
N LEU A 9 39.85 -23.78 -72.35
CA LEU A 9 39.91 -24.73 -71.23
C LEU A 9 40.10 -24.02 -69.89
N LEU A 10 40.97 -23.00 -69.82
CA LEU A 10 41.16 -22.18 -68.61
C LEU A 10 39.88 -21.45 -68.21
N ALA A 11 39.17 -20.86 -69.18
CA ALA A 11 37.90 -20.19 -68.94
C ALA A 11 36.83 -21.18 -68.40
N LEU A 12 36.78 -22.40 -68.92
CA LEU A 12 35.86 -23.45 -68.43
C LEU A 12 36.20 -23.92 -67.01
N VAL A 13 37.49 -24.04 -66.68
CA VAL A 13 37.93 -24.38 -65.31
C VAL A 13 37.56 -23.27 -64.33
N VAL A 14 37.83 -22.00 -64.65
CA VAL A 14 37.45 -20.86 -63.82
C VAL A 14 35.93 -20.78 -63.66
N LEU A 15 35.17 -20.95 -64.74
CA LEU A 15 33.70 -20.99 -64.70
C LEU A 15 33.19 -22.15 -63.83
N GLY A 16 33.80 -23.33 -63.94
CA GLY A 16 33.49 -24.50 -63.12
C GLY A 16 33.72 -24.24 -61.62
N VAL A 17 34.86 -23.63 -61.26
CA VAL A 17 35.19 -23.27 -59.87
C VAL A 17 34.24 -22.18 -59.32
N VAL A 18 33.90 -21.17 -60.12
CA VAL A 18 32.93 -20.13 -59.74
C VAL A 18 31.53 -20.71 -59.54
N LEU A 19 31.07 -21.61 -60.42
CA LEU A 19 29.78 -22.27 -60.28
C LEU A 19 29.75 -23.24 -59.08
N TYR A 20 30.87 -23.93 -58.81
CA TYR A 20 31.01 -24.83 -57.65
C TYR A 20 30.94 -24.06 -56.32
N THR A 21 31.70 -22.97 -56.19
CA THR A 21 31.69 -22.11 -54.99
C THR A 21 30.35 -21.39 -54.80
N ARG A 22 29.70 -20.94 -55.88
CA ARG A 22 28.34 -20.37 -55.83
C ARG A 22 27.30 -21.40 -55.41
N ARG A 23 27.36 -22.65 -55.91
CA ARG A 23 26.46 -23.74 -55.50
C ARG A 23 26.61 -24.10 -54.03
N GLY A 24 27.85 -24.21 -53.53
CA GLY A 24 28.12 -24.44 -52.10
C GLY A 24 27.61 -23.30 -51.21
N GLY A 25 27.73 -22.05 -51.67
CA GLY A 25 27.19 -20.88 -50.97
C GLY A 25 25.67 -20.85 -50.89
N ALA A 26 24.96 -21.27 -51.95
CA ALA A 26 23.50 -21.29 -51.98
C ALA A 26 22.91 -22.31 -50.98
N GLN A 27 23.47 -23.53 -50.92
CA GLN A 27 23.04 -24.56 -49.96
C GLN A 27 23.31 -24.14 -48.51
N ALA A 28 24.49 -23.56 -48.24
CA ALA A 28 24.82 -23.04 -46.92
C ALA A 28 23.87 -21.90 -46.48
N ARG A 29 23.48 -21.01 -47.40
CA ARG A 29 22.50 -19.95 -47.13
C ARG A 29 21.11 -20.51 -46.84
N ALA A 30 20.64 -21.46 -47.66
CA ALA A 30 19.35 -22.12 -47.46
C ALA A 30 19.29 -22.85 -46.10
N HIS A 31 20.36 -23.54 -45.72
CA HIS A 31 20.45 -24.19 -44.41
C HIS A 31 20.39 -23.19 -43.25
N ARG A 32 21.12 -22.07 -43.36
CA ARG A 32 21.07 -20.99 -42.35
C ARG A 32 19.70 -20.33 -42.28
N GLN A 33 19.02 -20.14 -43.40
CA GLN A 33 17.66 -19.60 -43.44
C GLN A 33 16.69 -20.54 -42.73
N ARG A 34 16.72 -21.83 -43.05
CA ARG A 34 15.86 -22.83 -42.41
C ARG A 34 16.12 -22.97 -40.92
N GLN A 35 17.38 -22.99 -40.49
CA GLN A 35 17.73 -23.00 -39.07
C GLN A 35 17.22 -21.73 -38.35
N ARG A 36 17.29 -20.56 -39.00
CA ARG A 36 16.73 -19.31 -38.46
C ARG A 36 15.21 -19.37 -38.36
N GLU A 37 14.52 -19.97 -39.32
CA GLU A 37 13.06 -20.12 -39.29
C GLU A 37 12.62 -21.06 -38.18
N LEU A 38 13.27 -22.21 -38.03
CA LEU A 38 12.97 -23.19 -36.98
C LEU A 38 13.25 -22.64 -35.57
N SER A 39 14.40 -21.97 -35.38
CA SER A 39 14.72 -21.32 -34.11
C SER A 39 13.76 -20.17 -33.78
N LYS A 40 13.33 -19.39 -34.79
CA LYS A 40 12.28 -18.39 -34.63
C LYS A 40 10.95 -19.02 -34.21
N ALA A 41 10.55 -20.14 -34.83
CA ALA A 41 9.31 -20.82 -34.49
C ALA A 41 9.31 -21.31 -33.03
N LEU A 42 10.41 -21.93 -32.58
CA LEU A 42 10.60 -22.32 -31.18
C LEU A 42 10.57 -21.12 -30.23
N ALA A 43 11.25 -20.03 -30.58
CA ALA A 43 11.26 -18.81 -29.78
C ALA A 43 9.87 -18.18 -29.69
N VAL A 44 9.08 -18.21 -30.75
CA VAL A 44 7.69 -17.73 -30.75
C VAL A 44 6.82 -18.62 -29.85
N ALA A 45 6.87 -19.95 -30.01
CA ALA A 45 6.06 -20.88 -29.21
C ALA A 45 6.32 -20.74 -27.70
N THR A 46 7.61 -20.74 -27.31
CA THR A 46 8.04 -20.56 -25.91
C THR A 46 7.66 -19.19 -25.36
N LYS A 47 7.81 -18.12 -26.15
CA LYS A 47 7.43 -16.76 -25.75
C LYS A 47 5.92 -16.63 -25.55
N THR A 48 5.10 -17.21 -26.43
CA THR A 48 3.64 -17.20 -26.31
C THR A 48 3.20 -17.86 -25.01
N HIS A 49 3.68 -19.08 -24.73
CA HIS A 49 3.39 -19.80 -23.49
C HIS A 49 3.84 -19.02 -22.24
N ALA A 50 5.09 -18.54 -22.23
CA ALA A 50 5.61 -17.75 -21.12
C ALA A 50 4.84 -16.45 -20.90
N SER A 51 4.37 -15.80 -21.98
CA SER A 51 3.56 -14.59 -21.88
C SER A 51 2.16 -14.85 -21.33
N ALA A 52 1.57 -16.01 -21.66
CA ALA A 52 0.27 -16.43 -21.14
C ALA A 52 0.36 -16.69 -19.62
N ILE A 53 1.38 -17.43 -19.17
CA ILE A 53 1.65 -17.65 -17.74
C ILE A 53 1.87 -16.32 -17.02
N LYS A 54 2.71 -15.44 -17.58
CA LYS A 54 2.98 -14.13 -16.96
C LYS A 54 1.72 -13.26 -16.86
N ALA A 55 0.79 -13.38 -17.80
CA ALA A 55 -0.47 -12.65 -17.77
C ALA A 55 -1.38 -13.16 -16.62
N THR A 56 -1.53 -14.48 -16.48
CA THR A 56 -2.33 -15.09 -15.41
C THR A 56 -1.70 -14.90 -14.03
N GLU A 57 -0.37 -14.93 -13.90
CA GLU A 57 0.33 -14.60 -12.65
C GLU A 57 0.07 -13.16 -12.20
N LYS A 58 0.05 -12.21 -13.14
CA LYS A 58 -0.30 -10.81 -12.85
C LYS A 58 -1.75 -10.68 -12.38
N GLU A 59 -2.66 -11.39 -13.04
CA GLU A 59 -4.07 -11.46 -12.64
C GLU A 59 -4.20 -12.02 -11.22
N LEU A 60 -3.53 -13.14 -10.92
CA LEU A 60 -3.48 -13.76 -9.58
C LEU A 60 -3.00 -12.75 -8.53
N LYS A 61 -1.88 -12.06 -8.80
CA LYS A 61 -1.34 -11.05 -7.88
C LYS A 61 -2.34 -9.91 -7.63
N SER A 62 -3.04 -9.46 -8.67
CA SER A 62 -4.03 -8.39 -8.56
C SER A 62 -5.24 -8.81 -7.71
N VAL A 63 -5.77 -10.03 -7.94
CA VAL A 63 -6.89 -10.60 -7.17
C VAL A 63 -6.48 -10.83 -5.72
N ARG A 64 -5.29 -11.38 -5.48
CA ARG A 64 -4.74 -11.54 -4.13
C ARG A 64 -4.58 -10.23 -3.39
N SER A 65 -4.07 -9.19 -4.05
CA SER A 65 -3.98 -7.86 -3.44
C SER A 65 -5.36 -7.27 -3.11
N ALA A 66 -6.38 -7.54 -3.91
CA ALA A 66 -7.75 -7.09 -3.65
C ALA A 66 -8.35 -7.83 -2.45
N TYR A 67 -8.18 -9.16 -2.38
CA TYR A 67 -8.55 -9.99 -1.24
C TYR A 67 -7.87 -9.53 0.06
N ASP A 68 -6.53 -9.40 0.05
CA ASP A 68 -5.76 -8.94 1.21
C ASP A 68 -6.21 -7.56 1.69
N LYS A 69 -6.55 -6.66 0.75
CA LYS A 69 -7.06 -5.32 1.07
C LYS A 69 -8.45 -5.38 1.69
N SER A 70 -9.33 -6.25 1.20
CA SER A 70 -10.67 -6.47 1.74
C SER A 70 -10.59 -6.96 3.19
N VAL A 71 -9.82 -8.04 3.43
CA VAL A 71 -9.62 -8.62 4.77
C VAL A 71 -9.01 -7.60 5.72
N ARG A 72 -7.92 -6.92 5.33
CA ARG A 72 -7.30 -5.87 6.17
C ARG A 72 -8.24 -4.71 6.44
N GLY A 73 -9.11 -4.37 5.49
CA GLY A 73 -10.14 -3.33 5.67
C GLY A 73 -11.12 -3.73 6.77
N ALA A 74 -11.67 -4.94 6.70
CA ALA A 74 -12.58 -5.47 7.71
C ALA A 74 -11.91 -5.62 9.09
N GLU A 75 -10.66 -6.10 9.15
CA GLU A 75 -9.90 -6.21 10.40
C GLU A 75 -9.65 -4.86 11.06
N ARG A 76 -9.35 -3.81 10.28
CA ARG A 76 -9.20 -2.45 10.80
C ARG A 76 -10.50 -1.93 11.39
N THR A 77 -11.61 -2.09 10.68
CA THR A 77 -12.94 -1.69 11.19
C THR A 77 -13.26 -2.38 12.51
N LEU A 78 -13.04 -3.70 12.59
CA LEU A 78 -13.25 -4.46 13.83
C LEU A 78 -12.33 -3.98 14.96
N THR A 79 -11.06 -3.71 14.67
CA THR A 79 -10.09 -3.20 15.65
C THR A 79 -10.47 -1.82 16.17
N GLU A 80 -10.93 -0.92 15.28
CA GLU A 80 -11.41 0.41 15.65
C GLU A 80 -12.67 0.34 16.53
N LEU A 81 -13.62 -0.54 16.20
CA LEU A 81 -14.83 -0.76 17.02
C LEU A 81 -14.52 -1.41 18.37
N ARG A 82 -13.52 -2.30 18.45
CA ARG A 82 -13.09 -2.89 19.72
C ARG A 82 -12.26 -1.96 20.59
N SER A 83 -11.78 -0.83 20.07
CA SER A 83 -11.14 0.19 20.88
C SER A 83 -12.11 0.67 21.97
N PRO A 84 -11.71 0.68 23.26
CA PRO A 84 -12.58 1.11 24.35
C PRO A 84 -12.96 2.60 24.26
N ASP A 85 -12.16 3.38 23.53
CA ASP A 85 -12.30 4.84 23.43
C ASP A 85 -13.17 5.28 22.25
N GLY A 86 -13.27 4.43 21.24
CA GLY A 86 -13.80 4.81 19.93
C GLY A 86 -12.86 5.72 19.14
N ARG A 87 -13.41 6.38 18.12
CA ARG A 87 -12.64 7.23 17.21
C ARG A 87 -12.24 8.53 17.90
N ARG A 88 -11.04 9.05 17.59
CA ARG A 88 -10.61 10.38 18.03
C ARG A 88 -11.38 11.47 17.29
N LEU A 89 -12.06 12.32 18.04
CA LEU A 89 -12.85 13.44 17.54
C LEU A 89 -12.06 14.77 17.51
N GLY A 90 -11.13 14.96 18.44
CA GLY A 90 -10.37 16.20 18.52
C GLY A 90 -9.28 16.18 19.58
N HIS A 91 -8.43 17.20 19.55
CA HIS A 91 -7.38 17.40 20.54
C HIS A 91 -7.19 18.90 20.81
N TYR A 92 -7.04 19.27 22.07
CA TYR A 92 -6.78 20.64 22.49
C TYR A 92 -6.00 20.68 23.79
N ARG A 93 -4.81 21.31 23.79
CA ARG A 93 -4.00 21.60 24.99
C ARG A 93 -3.81 20.39 25.93
N GLY A 94 -3.44 19.24 25.38
CA GLY A 94 -3.23 18.02 26.16
C GLY A 94 -4.52 17.23 26.45
N VAL A 95 -5.70 17.76 26.12
CA VAL A 95 -6.96 17.04 26.16
C VAL A 95 -7.22 16.36 24.83
N THR A 96 -7.48 15.06 24.86
CA THR A 96 -7.86 14.28 23.67
C THR A 96 -9.27 13.75 23.84
N LEU A 97 -10.15 14.15 22.91
CA LEU A 97 -11.55 13.73 22.87
C LEU A 97 -11.71 12.55 21.93
N HIS A 98 -12.27 11.46 22.44
CA HIS A 98 -12.74 10.31 21.65
C HIS A 98 -14.28 10.23 21.72
N GLU A 99 -14.87 9.32 20.96
CA GLU A 99 -16.32 9.11 20.95
C GLU A 99 -16.89 8.68 22.31
N LEU A 100 -16.15 7.84 23.05
CA LEU A 100 -16.63 7.27 24.32
C LEU A 100 -15.81 7.70 25.54
N SER A 101 -14.62 8.27 25.33
CA SER A 101 -13.75 8.68 26.43
C SER A 101 -13.07 10.02 26.17
N ILE A 102 -12.67 10.66 27.26
CA ILE A 102 -11.86 11.86 27.25
C ILE A 102 -10.59 11.61 28.06
N SER A 103 -9.45 11.95 27.46
CA SER A 103 -8.14 11.89 28.12
C SER A 103 -7.68 13.29 28.42
N THR A 104 -7.41 13.57 29.69
CA THR A 104 -6.96 14.86 30.22
C THR A 104 -5.61 14.66 30.94
N PRO A 105 -4.83 15.73 31.21
CA PRO A 105 -3.62 15.62 32.04
C PRO A 105 -3.86 14.99 33.42
N GLN A 106 -5.07 15.13 33.97
CA GLN A 106 -5.49 14.59 35.25
C GLN A 106 -5.90 13.11 35.19
N GLY A 107 -6.07 12.55 34.00
CA GLY A 107 -6.48 11.17 33.79
C GLY A 107 -7.50 11.01 32.67
N LYS A 108 -8.00 9.77 32.54
CA LYS A 108 -8.95 9.37 31.51
C LYS A 108 -10.30 9.05 32.14
N SER A 109 -11.39 9.47 31.51
CA SER A 109 -12.75 9.20 32.00
C SER A 109 -13.73 8.94 30.85
N SER A 110 -14.86 8.33 31.19
CA SER A 110 -16.00 8.16 30.28
C SER A 110 -16.55 9.53 29.87
N LEU A 111 -16.94 9.63 28.60
CA LEU A 111 -17.58 10.83 28.08
C LEU A 111 -19.07 10.92 28.43
N ILE A 112 -19.68 9.81 28.88
CA ILE A 112 -21.10 9.76 29.24
C ILE A 112 -21.34 10.70 30.43
N GLY A 113 -22.24 11.68 30.24
CA GLY A 113 -22.54 12.70 31.24
C GLY A 113 -21.49 13.81 31.37
N ALA A 114 -20.48 13.86 30.48
CA ALA A 114 -19.49 14.92 30.52
C ALA A 114 -20.05 16.29 30.12
N GLN A 115 -19.55 17.35 30.76
CA GLN A 115 -19.86 18.74 30.47
C GLN A 115 -18.56 19.53 30.31
N ALA A 116 -18.56 20.53 29.43
CA ALA A 116 -17.42 21.42 29.29
C ALA A 116 -17.87 22.88 29.13
N SER A 117 -17.19 23.79 29.84
CA SER A 117 -17.37 25.23 29.72
C SER A 117 -16.04 25.94 29.59
N VAL A 118 -16.06 27.15 29.01
CA VAL A 118 -14.88 28.01 28.95
C VAL A 118 -15.22 29.29 29.69
N ASP A 119 -14.48 29.56 30.76
CA ASP A 119 -14.71 30.69 31.65
C ASP A 119 -13.43 31.48 31.91
N THR A 120 -13.57 32.75 32.29
CA THR A 120 -12.46 33.59 32.75
C THR A 120 -12.19 33.34 34.24
N ALA A 121 -10.96 33.58 34.69
CA ALA A 121 -10.55 33.43 36.10
C ALA A 121 -11.54 34.06 37.10
N GLY A 122 -12.05 35.25 36.78
CA GLY A 122 -13.00 35.98 37.62
C GLY A 122 -14.37 35.31 37.76
N ASN A 123 -14.85 34.60 36.72
CA ASN A 123 -16.12 33.88 36.78
C ASN A 123 -15.98 32.57 37.56
N LEU A 124 -14.85 31.87 37.39
CA LEU A 124 -14.55 30.61 38.10
C LEU A 124 -14.51 30.78 39.63
N ALA A 125 -13.99 31.90 40.12
CA ALA A 125 -13.87 32.18 41.55
C ALA A 125 -15.23 32.42 42.27
N VAL A 126 -16.27 32.80 41.52
CA VAL A 126 -17.60 33.13 42.07
C VAL A 126 -18.55 31.94 42.02
N THR A 127 -18.51 31.15 40.95
CA THR A 127 -19.54 30.12 40.71
C THR A 127 -19.34 28.82 41.51
N ARG A 128 -18.14 28.50 42.03
CA ARG A 128 -17.87 27.15 42.59
C ARG A 128 -17.00 27.09 43.85
N ARG A 129 -17.12 28.05 44.77
CA ARG A 129 -16.51 27.98 46.13
C ARG A 129 -16.90 26.74 46.95
N ALA A 130 -17.81 25.88 46.49
CA ALA A 130 -18.23 24.67 47.18
C ALA A 130 -17.43 23.39 46.82
N THR A 131 -16.71 23.34 45.68
CA THR A 131 -16.07 22.09 45.21
C THR A 131 -14.54 22.17 45.09
N LEU A 132 -13.95 23.37 45.15
CA LEU A 132 -12.50 23.56 45.03
C LEU A 132 -11.69 23.08 46.25
N THR A 133 -12.34 22.89 47.41
CA THR A 133 -11.66 22.49 48.67
C THR A 133 -11.13 21.05 48.63
N ARG A 134 -11.47 20.24 47.61
CA ARG A 134 -10.97 18.86 47.47
C ARG A 134 -9.81 18.67 46.49
N THR A 135 -9.48 19.67 45.66
CA THR A 135 -8.44 19.51 44.61
C THR A 135 -7.14 20.28 44.92
N VAL A 136 -7.11 21.07 46.00
CA VAL A 136 -5.89 21.79 46.44
C VAL A 136 -4.94 20.89 47.25
N ALA A 137 -5.32 19.65 47.57
CA ALA A 137 -4.49 18.75 48.37
C ALA A 137 -3.37 18.00 47.61
N GLY A 138 -3.21 18.18 46.28
CA GLY A 138 -2.29 17.37 45.47
C GLY A 138 -1.31 18.11 44.55
N GLY A 139 -1.24 19.44 44.58
CA GLY A 139 -0.58 20.23 43.53
C GLY A 139 0.52 21.18 43.98
N VAL A 140 1.29 20.86 45.02
CA VAL A 140 2.52 21.59 45.36
C VAL A 140 3.66 21.01 44.52
N LEU A 141 3.77 21.40 43.23
CA LEU A 141 4.95 21.03 42.43
C LEU A 141 5.29 22.00 41.28
N PHE A 142 4.97 23.29 41.40
CA PHE A 142 5.59 24.34 40.57
C PHE A 142 6.33 25.30 41.48
N GLY A 143 7.63 25.04 41.65
CA GLY A 143 8.53 25.80 42.51
C GLY A 143 8.95 27.18 41.95
N PRO A 144 9.67 27.99 42.74
CA PRO A 144 9.85 29.43 42.54
C PRO A 144 10.99 29.85 41.59
N VAL A 145 11.50 29.00 40.70
CA VAL A 145 12.80 29.24 40.00
C VAL A 145 12.66 29.69 38.53
N GLY A 146 11.46 30.00 38.05
CA GLY A 146 11.23 30.36 36.63
C GLY A 146 11.24 31.84 36.28
N ALA A 147 11.72 32.73 37.15
CA ALA A 147 11.76 34.16 36.89
C ALA A 147 13.06 34.58 36.18
N ILE A 148 12.93 35.51 35.23
CA ILE A 148 13.97 36.35 34.58
C ILE A 148 14.53 35.82 33.25
N ILE A 149 13.95 36.28 32.13
CA ILE A 149 14.57 36.86 30.91
C ILE A 149 13.44 37.69 30.23
N GLY A 150 13.43 39.01 29.99
CA GLY A 150 14.49 40.01 29.84
C GLY A 150 14.70 40.36 28.36
N GLY A 151 13.97 41.34 27.78
CA GLY A 151 14.32 41.88 26.44
C GLY A 151 13.24 42.70 25.72
N ALA A 152 13.39 44.01 25.74
CA ALA A 152 12.57 45.00 25.04
C ALA A 152 12.86 45.04 23.52
N GLY A 153 11.83 45.23 22.70
CA GLY A 153 11.99 45.47 21.25
C GLY A 153 10.68 45.44 20.46
N PHE A 154 10.12 46.63 20.23
CA PHE A 154 9.17 46.99 19.16
C PHE A 154 8.02 46.02 18.84
N LYS A 155 6.85 46.21 19.45
CA LYS A 155 5.58 45.79 18.83
C LYS A 155 4.50 46.85 19.03
N LYS A 156 3.84 47.19 17.93
CA LYS A 156 2.56 47.93 17.87
C LYS A 156 1.70 47.54 19.07
N ALA A 157 1.04 48.51 19.70
CA ALA A 157 0.10 48.30 20.78
C ALA A 157 -1.08 47.43 20.30
N SER A 158 -0.87 46.13 20.16
CA SER A 158 -1.95 45.15 20.26
C SER A 158 -2.39 45.25 21.70
N LYS A 159 -3.64 45.65 21.89
CA LYS A 159 -4.33 45.57 23.17
C LYS A 159 -4.25 44.10 23.61
N HIS A 160 -3.23 43.77 24.42
CA HIS A 160 -3.04 42.42 24.92
C HIS A 160 -4.19 42.17 25.88
N ASP A 161 -5.16 41.39 25.41
CA ASP A 161 -6.21 40.88 26.26
C ASP A 161 -5.56 39.84 27.19
N ASN A 162 -5.10 40.29 28.35
CA ASN A 162 -4.48 39.45 29.40
C ASN A 162 -5.54 38.65 30.18
N ARG A 163 -6.73 38.43 29.62
CA ARG A 163 -7.76 37.62 30.27
C ARG A 163 -7.39 36.16 30.17
N GLU A 164 -7.05 35.57 31.31
CA GLU A 164 -6.87 34.13 31.44
C GLU A 164 -8.21 33.42 31.19
N LEU A 165 -8.22 32.54 30.19
CA LEU A 165 -9.34 31.67 29.87
C LEU A 165 -9.01 30.27 30.37
N TYR A 166 -10.00 29.57 30.91
CA TYR A 166 -9.85 28.18 31.32
C TYR A 166 -10.95 27.34 30.70
N LEU A 167 -10.58 26.17 30.19
CA LEU A 167 -11.49 25.11 29.80
C LEU A 167 -11.70 24.21 31.01
N MET A 168 -12.91 24.23 31.55
CA MET A 168 -13.38 23.33 32.60
C MET A 168 -14.03 22.12 31.94
N ILE A 169 -13.63 20.92 32.36
CA ILE A 169 -14.21 19.66 31.90
C ILE A 169 -14.62 18.89 33.14
N GLU A 170 -15.91 18.55 33.20
CA GLU A 170 -16.50 17.77 34.29
C GLU A 170 -17.02 16.47 33.72
N THR A 171 -16.56 15.36 34.27
CA THR A 171 -17.10 14.03 34.02
C THR A 171 -17.57 13.41 35.33
N PRO A 172 -18.27 12.26 35.31
CA PRO A 172 -18.70 11.60 36.55
C PRO A 172 -17.56 11.21 37.49
N THR A 173 -16.34 11.02 36.97
CA THR A 173 -15.20 10.52 37.75
C THR A 173 -14.03 11.49 37.86
N LEU A 174 -13.97 12.55 37.05
CA LEU A 174 -12.89 13.54 37.11
C LEU A 174 -13.38 14.95 36.82
N VAL A 175 -12.62 15.92 37.32
CA VAL A 175 -12.72 17.33 36.94
C VAL A 175 -11.35 17.79 36.48
N ALA A 176 -11.28 18.38 35.30
CA ALA A 176 -10.05 18.88 34.71
C ALA A 176 -10.20 20.36 34.37
N VAL A 177 -9.16 21.13 34.69
CA VAL A 177 -9.04 22.54 34.31
C VAL A 177 -7.82 22.69 33.43
N VAL A 178 -8.00 23.31 32.27
CA VAL A 178 -6.94 23.52 31.29
C VAL A 178 -6.85 25.00 30.93
N GLU A 179 -5.68 25.58 31.16
CA GLU A 179 -5.42 26.97 30.82
C GLU A 179 -5.41 27.16 29.29
N CYS A 180 -6.21 28.10 28.82
CA CYS A 180 -6.42 28.42 27.42
C CYS A 180 -5.77 29.78 27.10
N PRO A 181 -4.95 29.86 26.05
CA PRO A 181 -4.43 31.13 25.58
C PRO A 181 -5.58 32.09 25.18
N PRO A 182 -5.50 33.39 25.54
CA PRO A 182 -6.58 34.36 25.26
C PRO A 182 -6.87 34.50 23.76
N ASP A 183 -5.84 34.38 22.92
CA ASP A 183 -5.94 34.39 21.46
C ASP A 183 -6.68 33.17 20.88
N GLN A 184 -6.85 32.10 21.68
CA GLN A 184 -7.52 30.86 21.29
C GLN A 184 -8.92 30.71 21.88
N GLY A 185 -9.51 31.78 22.43
CA GLY A 185 -10.81 31.71 23.09
C GLY A 185 -11.95 31.17 22.21
N LEU A 186 -11.88 31.36 20.89
CA LEU A 186 -12.84 30.75 19.95
C LEU A 186 -12.63 29.24 19.82
N LYS A 187 -11.37 28.79 19.67
CA LYS A 187 -11.02 27.36 19.57
C LYS A 187 -11.38 26.60 20.84
N ALA A 188 -11.11 27.19 22.01
CA ALA A 188 -11.47 26.59 23.30
C ALA A 188 -12.99 26.41 23.41
N ARG A 189 -13.78 27.45 23.07
CA ARG A 189 -15.25 27.38 23.10
C ARG A 189 -15.81 26.36 22.10
N ALA A 190 -15.25 26.30 20.89
CA ALA A 190 -15.62 25.30 19.90
C ALA A 190 -15.32 23.87 20.39
N PHE A 191 -14.17 23.66 21.03
CA PHE A 191 -13.81 22.36 21.60
C PHE A 191 -14.71 21.98 22.78
N ALA A 192 -15.07 22.92 23.67
CA ALA A 192 -16.03 22.68 24.75
C ALA A 192 -17.43 22.30 24.22
N ALA A 193 -17.88 22.97 23.16
CA ALA A 193 -19.13 22.61 22.47
C ALA A 193 -19.04 21.21 21.83
N GLN A 194 -17.88 20.84 21.28
CA GLN A 194 -17.62 19.52 20.73
C GLN A 194 -17.68 18.43 21.82
N ILE A 195 -17.06 18.64 22.98
CA ILE A 195 -17.15 17.73 24.14
C ILE A 195 -18.60 17.53 24.54
N THR A 196 -19.36 18.61 24.73
CA THR A 196 -20.77 18.54 25.16
C THR A 196 -21.66 17.82 24.13
N THR A 197 -21.40 18.04 22.83
CA THR A 197 -22.13 17.34 21.76
C THR A 197 -21.80 15.86 21.73
N ALA A 198 -20.52 15.52 21.82
CA ALA A 198 -20.06 14.13 21.85
C ALA A 198 -20.56 13.39 23.10
N ALA A 199 -20.60 14.03 24.26
CA ALA A 199 -21.16 13.48 25.49
C ALA A 199 -22.63 13.07 25.34
N LYS A 200 -23.45 13.92 24.70
CA LYS A 200 -24.87 13.60 24.42
C LYS A 200 -25.04 12.41 23.48
N GLN A 201 -24.10 12.20 22.56
CA GLN A 201 -24.13 11.09 21.60
C GLN A 201 -23.52 9.81 22.15
N SER A 202 -22.64 9.91 23.15
CA SER A 202 -21.84 8.79 23.65
C SER A 202 -22.67 7.63 24.20
N GLU A 203 -23.82 7.90 24.83
CA GLU A 203 -24.72 6.86 25.35
C GLU A 203 -25.34 6.02 24.22
N ALA A 204 -25.86 6.67 23.18
CA ALA A 204 -26.42 5.98 22.03
C ALA A 204 -25.35 5.19 21.26
N ILE A 205 -24.15 5.76 21.12
CA ILE A 205 -23.01 5.07 20.50
C ILE A 205 -22.60 3.85 21.33
N ALA A 206 -22.50 3.99 22.65
CA ALA A 206 -22.17 2.88 23.54
C ALA A 206 -23.20 1.75 23.47
N ALA A 207 -24.49 2.09 23.46
CA ALA A 207 -25.57 1.12 23.34
C ALA A 207 -25.58 0.36 22.01
N GLY A 208 -25.25 1.03 20.89
CA GLY A 208 -25.20 0.41 19.57
C GLY A 208 -23.91 -0.38 19.28
N ARG A 209 -22.85 -0.16 20.06
CA ARG A 209 -21.51 -0.72 19.79
C ARG A 209 -21.45 -2.25 19.75
N PRO A 210 -22.10 -3.01 20.65
CA PRO A 210 -22.07 -4.47 20.60
C PRO A 210 -22.61 -5.02 19.27
N GLN A 211 -23.68 -4.44 18.76
CA GLN A 211 -24.24 -4.83 17.46
C GLN A 211 -23.28 -4.49 16.32
N GLN A 212 -22.69 -3.29 16.33
CA GLN A 212 -21.69 -2.90 15.31
C GLN A 212 -20.47 -3.83 15.30
N ILE A 213 -20.02 -4.29 16.48
CA ILE A 213 -18.94 -5.27 16.59
C ILE A 213 -19.36 -6.60 15.98
N ALA A 214 -20.56 -7.11 16.30
CA ALA A 214 -21.07 -8.36 15.73
C ALA A 214 -21.21 -8.28 14.20
N ASP A 215 -21.71 -7.15 13.68
CA ASP A 215 -21.82 -6.91 12.23
C ASP A 215 -20.42 -6.87 11.57
N ALA A 216 -19.45 -6.22 12.21
CA ALA A 216 -18.07 -6.16 11.71
C ALA A 216 -17.35 -7.52 11.76
N GLU A 217 -17.63 -8.35 12.78
CA GLU A 217 -17.15 -9.73 12.85
C GLU A 217 -17.72 -10.57 11.71
N SER A 218 -19.03 -10.48 11.47
CA SER A 218 -19.68 -11.13 10.33
C SER A 218 -19.09 -10.68 8.99
N ALA A 219 -18.84 -9.38 8.83
CA ALA A 219 -18.22 -8.83 7.63
C ALA A 219 -16.77 -9.32 7.43
N LEU A 220 -16.00 -9.47 8.50
CA LEU A 220 -14.65 -10.03 8.44
C LEU A 220 -14.66 -11.50 8.00
N GLU A 221 -15.55 -12.30 8.58
CA GLU A 221 -15.70 -13.70 8.19
C GLU A 221 -16.17 -13.84 6.74
N ALA A 222 -17.10 -13.00 6.29
CA ALA A 222 -17.50 -12.94 4.89
C ALA A 222 -16.34 -12.58 3.95
N ALA A 223 -15.52 -11.58 4.33
CA ALA A 223 -14.34 -11.18 3.56
C ALA A 223 -13.27 -12.29 3.49
N ARG A 224 -13.11 -13.09 4.55
CA ARG A 224 -12.21 -14.24 4.57
C ARG A 224 -12.75 -15.43 3.77
N ALA A 225 -14.07 -15.61 3.76
CA ALA A 225 -14.73 -16.67 2.99
C ALA A 225 -14.74 -16.39 1.47
N ASP A 226 -14.65 -15.13 1.05
CA ASP A 226 -14.65 -14.70 -0.36
C ASP A 226 -13.33 -15.05 -1.08
N THR A 227 -13.12 -16.34 -1.30
CA THR A 227 -11.95 -16.92 -1.98
C THR A 227 -12.25 -17.34 -3.41
N ALA A 228 -13.49 -17.15 -3.89
CA ALA A 228 -13.95 -17.64 -5.19
C ALA A 228 -13.13 -17.07 -6.36
N ALA A 229 -12.78 -15.78 -6.31
CA ALA A 229 -11.95 -15.17 -7.34
C ALA A 229 -10.50 -15.70 -7.32
N LEU A 230 -9.95 -15.98 -6.14
CA LEU A 230 -8.61 -16.56 -6.00
C LEU A 230 -8.56 -17.96 -6.59
N THR A 231 -9.50 -18.83 -6.19
CA THR A 231 -9.56 -20.21 -6.68
C THR A 231 -9.79 -20.29 -8.18
N ALA A 232 -10.62 -19.39 -8.74
CA ALA A 232 -10.83 -19.30 -10.18
C ALA A 232 -9.54 -18.95 -10.95
N VAL A 233 -8.75 -17.98 -10.47
CA VAL A 233 -7.50 -17.58 -11.13
C VAL A 233 -6.39 -18.61 -10.93
N GLU A 234 -6.32 -19.26 -9.77
CA GLU A 234 -5.41 -20.39 -9.53
C GLU A 234 -5.70 -21.56 -10.48
N SER A 235 -6.98 -21.91 -10.65
CA SER A 235 -7.41 -22.92 -11.62
C SER A 235 -7.03 -22.53 -13.05
N LYS A 236 -7.22 -21.26 -13.44
CA LYS A 236 -6.82 -20.72 -14.75
C LYS A 236 -5.32 -20.75 -14.96
N LEU A 237 -4.52 -20.43 -13.94
CA LEU A 237 -3.07 -20.53 -14.00
C LEU A 237 -2.64 -21.99 -14.21
N ALA A 238 -3.24 -22.92 -13.47
CA ALA A 238 -3.00 -24.35 -13.64
C ALA A 238 -3.34 -24.81 -15.07
N SER A 239 -4.50 -24.43 -15.61
CA SER A 239 -4.91 -24.81 -16.96
C SER A 239 -3.99 -24.25 -18.05
N VAL A 240 -3.53 -22.99 -17.91
CA VAL A 240 -2.58 -22.38 -18.86
C VAL A 240 -1.20 -23.04 -18.78
N SER A 241 -0.74 -23.38 -17.56
CA SER A 241 0.55 -24.04 -17.37
C SER A 241 0.59 -25.49 -17.90
N ALA A 242 -0.57 -26.15 -17.92
CA ALA A 242 -0.73 -27.52 -18.38
C ALA A 242 -1.39 -27.61 -19.77
N ASP A 243 -1.47 -26.50 -20.52
CA ASP A 243 -2.15 -26.48 -21.83
C ASP A 243 -1.44 -27.40 -22.83
N PRO A 244 -2.06 -28.54 -23.21
CA PRO A 244 -1.42 -29.52 -24.07
C PRO A 244 -1.14 -28.97 -25.46
N ALA A 245 -1.91 -28.00 -25.96
CA ALA A 245 -1.69 -27.41 -27.27
C ALA A 245 -0.42 -26.53 -27.29
N MET A 246 -0.20 -25.73 -26.25
CA MET A 246 1.01 -24.91 -26.13
C MET A 246 2.26 -25.77 -25.93
N LEU A 247 2.17 -26.81 -25.09
CA LEU A 247 3.28 -27.74 -24.86
C LEU A 247 3.62 -28.53 -26.13
N ALA A 248 2.61 -29.07 -26.83
CA ALA A 248 2.81 -29.76 -28.09
C ALA A 248 3.43 -28.85 -29.16
N ALA A 249 3.07 -27.57 -29.23
CA ALA A 249 3.68 -26.61 -30.16
C ALA A 249 5.16 -26.37 -29.85
N ILE A 250 5.53 -26.28 -28.56
CA ILE A 250 6.93 -26.15 -28.13
C ILE A 250 7.72 -27.41 -28.49
N ASP A 251 7.16 -28.59 -28.22
CA ASP A 251 7.83 -29.86 -28.48
C ASP A 251 7.98 -30.16 -29.97
N ALA A 252 6.96 -29.86 -30.78
CA ALA A 252 7.05 -29.94 -32.24
C ALA A 252 8.12 -29.00 -32.79
N ALA A 253 8.23 -27.78 -32.27
CA ALA A 253 9.26 -26.84 -32.68
C ALA A 253 10.68 -27.30 -32.27
N LYS A 254 10.84 -27.91 -31.09
CA LYS A 254 12.10 -28.53 -30.64
C LYS A 254 12.51 -29.68 -31.55
N GLN A 255 11.60 -30.63 -31.79
CA GLN A 255 11.84 -31.78 -32.66
C GLN A 255 12.26 -31.35 -34.07
N ALA A 256 11.65 -30.28 -34.61
CA ALA A 256 12.01 -29.75 -35.92
C ALA A 256 13.43 -29.15 -35.95
N VAL A 257 13.84 -28.44 -34.89
CA VAL A 257 15.21 -27.93 -34.74
C VAL A 257 16.21 -29.09 -34.64
N ASP A 258 15.92 -30.09 -33.82
CA ASP A 258 16.81 -31.24 -33.59
C ASP A 258 16.97 -32.08 -34.86
N ALA A 259 15.87 -32.34 -35.58
CA ALA A 259 15.91 -33.03 -36.87
C ALA A 259 16.75 -32.27 -37.91
N HIS A 260 16.68 -30.93 -37.93
CA HIS A 260 17.50 -30.10 -38.82
C HIS A 260 18.99 -30.14 -38.44
N ILE A 261 19.31 -30.18 -37.14
CA ILE A 261 20.68 -30.33 -36.66
C ILE A 261 21.24 -31.72 -37.02
N GLN A 262 20.46 -32.78 -36.86
CA GLN A 262 20.87 -34.16 -37.20
C GLN A 262 21.03 -34.37 -38.71
N ALA A 263 20.20 -33.72 -39.53
CA ALA A 263 20.28 -33.80 -40.99
C ALA A 263 21.43 -32.95 -41.58
N ALA A 264 22.02 -32.04 -40.80
CA ALA A 264 23.16 -31.26 -41.26
C ALA A 264 24.35 -32.20 -41.54
N PRO A 265 24.90 -32.24 -42.76
CA PRO A 265 26.02 -33.12 -43.06
C PRO A 265 27.16 -32.75 -42.13
N VAL A 266 27.55 -33.70 -41.27
CA VAL A 266 28.78 -33.60 -40.48
C VAL A 266 29.86 -33.24 -41.48
N ARG A 267 30.36 -32.01 -41.41
CA ARG A 267 31.50 -31.60 -42.23
C ARG A 267 32.59 -32.60 -41.87
N LYS A 268 32.81 -33.61 -42.72
CA LYS A 268 34.01 -34.45 -42.66
C LYS A 268 35.14 -33.44 -42.57
N ALA A 269 35.79 -33.38 -41.41
CA ALA A 269 36.90 -32.50 -41.19
C ALA A 269 37.82 -32.68 -42.39
N LEU A 270 38.03 -31.62 -43.17
CA LEU A 270 39.04 -31.71 -44.22
C LEU A 270 40.33 -32.13 -43.50
N PRO A 271 41.01 -33.20 -43.96
CA PRO A 271 42.28 -33.58 -43.36
C PRO A 271 43.16 -32.34 -43.34
N ALA A 272 43.70 -32.02 -42.16
CA ALA A 272 44.64 -30.91 -42.01
C ALA A 272 45.75 -31.13 -43.05
N ALA A 273 45.89 -30.18 -43.98
CA ALA A 273 46.92 -30.26 -45.00
C ALA A 273 48.28 -30.15 -44.30
N SER A 274 48.96 -31.29 -44.17
CA SER A 274 50.35 -31.44 -43.76
C SER A 274 51.28 -31.01 -44.88
#